data_AF-A0AA94FAJ2-F1
#
_entry.id   AF-A0AA94FAJ2-F1
#
_cell.length_a   1.000
_cell.length_b   1.000
_cell.length_c   1.000
_cell.angle_alpha   90.00
_cell.angle_beta   90.00
_cell.angle_gamma   90.00
#
_symmetry.space_group_name_H-M   'P 1'
#
loop_
_entity.id
_entity.type
_entity.pdbx_description
1 polymer ?
#
loop_
_entity_poly.entity_id
_entity_poly.type
_entity_poly.pdbx_seq_one_letter_code
_entity_poly.pdbx_strand_id
1 'polypeptide(L)'
;VYVSNNPAEQGRFLKFFVDEGLIKLKKGVKIENAKFDDITENKKDIKFNNKQSAEYLPKIYQNQDADAVIINSNYAIDQNLSPKKDSIALESPKDNPYANLIAVKKGHKDDENIKVLMEVLQSKEIQDYIKDKYDGAVVPAK
;
A
#
# COMPACT_ATOMS: atom_id res chain seq x y z
N VAL A 1 -9.02 13.02 -4.80
CA VAL A 1 -8.05 12.05 -4.22
C VAL A 1 -7.16 11.51 -5.32
N TYR A 2 -5.84 11.62 -5.17
CA TYR A 2 -4.88 11.03 -6.10
C TYR A 2 -4.40 9.67 -5.60
N VAL A 3 -4.29 8.73 -6.53
CA VAL A 3 -3.86 7.35 -6.30
C VAL A 3 -3.02 6.89 -7.48
N SER A 4 -2.28 5.79 -7.33
CA SER A 4 -1.49 5.27 -8.44
C SER A 4 -2.40 4.68 -9.53
N ASN A 5 -1.84 4.55 -10.73
CA ASN A 5 -2.46 3.84 -11.85
C ASN A 5 -2.39 2.31 -11.72
N ASN A 6 -1.91 1.77 -10.59
CA ASN A 6 -1.76 0.33 -10.39
C ASN A 6 -3.14 -0.35 -10.23
N PRO A 7 -3.57 -1.18 -11.19
CA PRO A 7 -4.89 -1.82 -11.14
C PRO A 7 -5.01 -2.83 -9.99
N ALA A 8 -3.90 -3.38 -9.49
CA ALA A 8 -3.90 -4.36 -8.39
C ALA A 8 -4.22 -3.70 -7.03
N GLU A 9 -4.00 -2.39 -6.90
CA GLU A 9 -4.17 -1.67 -5.64
C GLU A 9 -5.49 -0.89 -5.56
N GLN A 10 -6.30 -0.85 -6.61
CA GLN A 10 -7.58 -0.09 -6.59
C GLN A 10 -8.48 -0.48 -5.41
N GLY A 11 -8.63 -1.79 -5.17
CA GLY A 11 -9.37 -2.31 -4.04
C GLY A 11 -8.79 -1.87 -2.70
N ARG A 12 -7.46 -1.89 -2.57
CA ARG A 12 -6.71 -1.40 -1.41
C ARG A 12 -6.97 0.10 -1.16
N PHE A 13 -6.99 0.91 -2.20
CA PHE A 13 -7.30 2.34 -2.10
C PHE A 13 -8.74 2.59 -1.67
N LEU A 14 -9.68 1.85 -2.27
CA LEU A 14 -11.11 1.94 -1.95
C LEU A 14 -11.40 1.51 -0.51
N LYS A 15 -10.62 0.58 0.04
CA LYS A 15 -10.78 0.07 1.40
C LYS A 15 -10.82 1.18 2.45
N PHE A 16 -9.94 2.19 2.34
CA PHE A 16 -9.94 3.35 3.25
C PHE A 16 -11.31 4.03 3.35
N PHE A 17 -12.02 4.14 2.23
CA PHE A 17 -13.32 4.82 2.17
C PHE A 17 -14.49 3.90 2.50
N VAL A 18 -14.36 2.60 2.22
CA VAL A 18 -15.35 1.57 2.59
C VAL A 18 -15.37 1.38 4.10
N ASP A 19 -14.20 1.30 4.74
CA ASP A 19 -14.08 1.13 6.19
C ASP A 19 -14.70 2.31 6.96
N GLU A 20 -14.56 3.53 6.44
CA GLU A 20 -15.20 4.75 6.98
C GLU A 20 -16.66 4.94 6.53
N GLY A 21 -17.20 3.99 5.74
CA GLY A 21 -18.58 4.03 5.24
C GLY A 21 -18.90 5.19 4.30
N LEU A 22 -17.88 5.81 3.68
CA LEU A 22 -18.02 6.88 2.68
C LEU A 22 -18.36 6.34 1.29
N ILE A 23 -17.88 5.15 0.99
CA ILE A 23 -18.11 4.43 -0.26
C ILE A 23 -18.75 3.07 0.01
N LYS A 24 -19.70 2.67 -0.83
CA LYS A 24 -20.18 1.28 -0.90
C LYS A 24 -19.85 0.68 -2.26
N LEU A 25 -19.54 -0.61 -2.25
CA LEU A 25 -19.24 -1.38 -3.46
C LEU A 25 -20.43 -2.25 -3.88
N LYS A 26 -20.42 -2.75 -5.11
CA LYS A 26 -21.37 -3.74 -5.61
C LYS A 26 -21.38 -4.97 -4.70
N LYS A 27 -22.58 -5.52 -4.46
CA LYS A 27 -22.76 -6.72 -3.64
C LYS A 27 -21.97 -7.89 -4.23
N GLY A 28 -21.22 -8.59 -3.38
CA GLY A 28 -20.44 -9.78 -3.75
C GLY A 28 -19.03 -9.50 -4.30
N VAL A 29 -18.67 -8.25 -4.53
CA VAL A 29 -17.29 -7.88 -4.88
C VAL A 29 -16.43 -7.94 -3.62
N LYS A 30 -15.40 -8.78 -3.65
CA LYS A 30 -14.38 -8.81 -2.60
C LYS A 30 -13.47 -7.58 -2.72
N ILE A 31 -13.05 -7.02 -1.59
CA ILE A 31 -12.28 -5.77 -1.57
C ILE A 31 -10.99 -5.88 -2.38
N GLU A 32 -10.33 -7.04 -2.39
CA GLU A 32 -9.07 -7.26 -3.11
C GLU A 32 -9.24 -7.22 -4.63
N ASN A 33 -10.46 -7.45 -5.13
CA ASN A 33 -10.78 -7.45 -6.56
C ASN A 33 -11.46 -6.17 -7.02
N ALA A 34 -11.87 -5.30 -6.09
CA ALA A 34 -12.68 -4.13 -6.38
C ALA A 34 -11.98 -3.15 -7.32
N LYS A 35 -12.75 -2.57 -8.22
CA LYS A 35 -12.37 -1.48 -9.13
C LYS A 35 -13.18 -0.22 -8.82
N PHE A 36 -12.74 0.93 -9.33
CA PHE A 36 -13.51 2.18 -9.18
C PHE A 36 -14.93 2.07 -9.74
N ASP A 37 -15.13 1.30 -10.81
CA ASP A 37 -16.44 1.06 -11.43
C ASP A 37 -17.35 0.15 -10.60
N ASP A 38 -16.86 -0.41 -9.48
CA ASP A 38 -17.66 -1.18 -8.53
C ASP A 38 -18.30 -0.32 -7.44
N ILE A 39 -18.06 0.99 -7.42
CA ILE A 39 -18.70 1.92 -6.49
C ILE A 39 -20.20 2.04 -6.81
N THR A 40 -21.05 1.79 -5.82
CA THR A 40 -22.53 1.94 -5.92
C THR A 40 -23.06 3.12 -5.12
N GLU A 41 -22.34 3.56 -4.09
CA GLU A 41 -22.66 4.74 -3.29
C GLU A 41 -21.36 5.51 -3.00
N ASN A 42 -21.40 6.83 -3.13
CA ASN A 42 -20.29 7.73 -2.85
C ASN A 42 -20.84 8.99 -2.15
N LYS A 43 -20.83 8.99 -0.82
CA LYS A 43 -21.53 10.02 0.00
C LYS A 43 -20.95 11.42 -0.13
N LYS A 44 -19.73 11.55 -0.64
CA LYS A 44 -18.97 12.81 -0.71
C LYS A 44 -18.57 13.18 -2.14
N ASP A 45 -19.14 12.49 -3.14
CA ASP A 45 -18.76 12.62 -4.56
C ASP A 45 -17.25 12.58 -4.81
N ILE A 46 -16.55 11.72 -4.06
CA ILE A 46 -15.10 11.57 -4.10
C ILE A 46 -14.66 11.21 -5.52
N LYS A 47 -13.78 12.04 -6.11
CA LYS A 47 -13.15 11.76 -7.40
C LYS A 47 -11.76 11.16 -7.19
N PHE A 48 -11.53 10.02 -7.82
CA PHE A 48 -10.23 9.35 -7.86
C PHE A 48 -9.50 9.71 -9.15
N ASN A 49 -8.30 10.27 -9.02
CA ASN A 49 -7.37 10.44 -10.14
C ASN A 49 -6.31 9.33 -10.06
N ASN A 50 -6.45 8.33 -10.92
CA ASN A 50 -5.61 7.13 -10.97
C ASN A 50 -4.74 7.09 -12.25
N LYS A 51 -4.33 8.25 -12.77
CA LYS A 51 -3.55 8.33 -14.02
C LYS A 51 -2.04 8.34 -13.82
N GLN A 52 -1.60 8.58 -12.58
CA GLN A 52 -0.19 8.81 -12.26
C GLN A 52 0.48 7.53 -11.80
N SER A 53 1.74 7.33 -12.18
CA SER A 53 2.55 6.26 -11.59
C SER A 53 2.81 6.54 -10.11
N ALA A 54 2.97 5.49 -9.31
CA ALA A 54 3.03 5.58 -7.85
C ALA A 54 4.18 6.47 -7.33
N GLU A 55 5.31 6.48 -8.03
CA GLU A 55 6.51 7.27 -7.71
C GLU A 55 6.30 8.78 -7.77
N TYR A 56 5.28 9.26 -8.50
CA TYR A 56 4.97 10.70 -8.62
C TYR A 56 4.02 11.22 -7.53
N LEU A 57 3.37 10.32 -6.78
CA LEU A 57 2.37 10.70 -5.78
C LEU A 57 2.95 11.55 -4.63
N PRO A 58 4.16 11.31 -4.10
CA PRO A 58 4.75 12.20 -3.10
C PRO A 58 4.90 13.64 -3.59
N LYS A 59 5.29 13.83 -4.86
CA LYS A 59 5.45 15.16 -5.45
C LYS A 59 4.11 15.89 -5.57
N ILE A 60 3.05 15.18 -5.93
CA ILE A 60 1.69 15.74 -5.98
C ILE A 60 1.24 16.18 -4.59
N TYR A 61 1.53 15.37 -3.56
CA TYR A 61 1.26 15.73 -2.16
C TYR A 61 2.03 16.99 -1.75
N GLN A 62 3.34 17.06 -2.04
CA GLN A 62 4.18 18.21 -1.68
C GLN A 62 3.77 19.51 -2.38
N ASN A 63 3.31 19.43 -3.63
CA ASN A 63 2.81 20.58 -4.37
C ASN A 63 1.43 21.08 -3.91
N GLN A 64 0.75 20.35 -3.02
CA GLN A 64 -0.60 20.68 -2.52
C GLN A 64 -1.67 20.77 -3.64
N ASP A 65 -1.48 20.04 -4.74
CA ASP A 65 -2.38 20.02 -5.89
C ASP A 65 -3.59 19.07 -5.71
N ALA A 66 -3.87 18.64 -4.47
CA ALA A 66 -4.83 17.58 -4.16
C ALA A 66 -5.42 17.68 -2.75
N ASP A 67 -6.71 17.35 -2.60
CA ASP A 67 -7.35 17.25 -1.27
C ASP A 67 -6.77 16.10 -0.42
N ALA A 68 -6.36 15.01 -1.07
CA ALA A 68 -5.70 13.86 -0.45
C ALA A 68 -4.96 13.04 -1.50
N VAL A 69 -3.88 12.38 -1.08
CA VAL A 69 -3.06 11.49 -1.91
C VAL A 69 -2.79 10.20 -1.13
N ILE A 70 -3.01 9.04 -1.77
CA ILE A 70 -2.64 7.74 -1.19
C ILE A 70 -1.27 7.36 -1.72
N ILE A 71 -0.27 7.25 -0.85
CA ILE A 71 1.14 7.04 -1.22
C ILE A 71 1.65 5.73 -0.61
N ASN A 72 2.30 4.89 -1.42
CA ASN A 72 2.99 3.70 -0.89
C ASN A 72 4.16 4.11 0.02
N SER A 73 4.33 3.39 1.15
CA SER A 73 5.31 3.76 2.17
C SER A 73 6.74 3.90 1.63
N ASN A 74 7.16 3.08 0.66
CA ASN A 74 8.51 3.18 0.08
C ASN A 74 8.73 4.56 -0.57
N TYR A 75 7.79 5.05 -1.37
CA TYR A 75 7.90 6.35 -2.03
C TYR A 75 7.76 7.52 -1.07
N ALA A 76 6.96 7.37 -0.01
CA ALA A 76 6.89 8.37 1.06
C ALA A 76 8.25 8.51 1.77
N ILE A 77 8.84 7.38 2.17
CA ILE A 77 10.13 7.32 2.86
C ILE A 77 11.25 7.88 1.99
N ASP A 78 11.28 7.53 0.69
CA ASP A 78 12.26 8.06 -0.28
C ASP A 78 12.22 9.59 -0.40
N GLN A 79 11.09 10.20 -0.05
CA GLN A 79 10.89 11.66 -0.05
C GLN A 79 10.92 12.27 1.35
N ASN A 80 11.50 11.55 2.33
CA ASN A 80 11.63 11.95 3.72
C ASN A 80 10.30 12.22 4.44
N LEU A 81 9.19 11.64 3.95
CA LEU A 81 7.91 11.65 4.65
C LEU A 81 7.85 10.47 5.62
N SER A 82 7.26 10.70 6.79
CA SER A 82 6.99 9.67 7.79
C SER A 82 5.55 9.17 7.63
N PRO A 83 5.31 7.94 7.15
CA PRO A 83 3.95 7.40 7.04
C PRO A 83 3.16 7.41 8.35
N LYS A 84 3.84 7.32 9.50
CA LYS A 84 3.20 7.32 10.82
C LYS A 84 2.84 8.71 11.34
N LYS A 85 3.61 9.75 10.97
CA LYS A 85 3.43 11.12 11.48
C LYS A 85 2.67 12.02 10.52
N ASP A 86 2.89 11.83 9.21
CA ASP A 86 2.40 12.76 8.18
C ASP A 86 1.10 12.27 7.52
N SER A 87 0.72 11.00 7.73
CA SER A 87 -0.52 10.47 7.16
C SER A 87 -1.74 10.90 7.98
N ILE A 88 -2.83 11.21 7.28
CA ILE A 88 -4.16 11.43 7.89
C ILE A 88 -4.90 10.13 8.16
N ALA A 89 -4.50 9.04 7.48
CA ALA A 89 -5.00 7.70 7.64
C ALA A 89 -3.92 6.70 7.23
N LEU A 90 -3.80 5.59 7.95
CA LEU A 90 -2.83 4.54 7.68
C LEU A 90 -3.53 3.18 7.65
N GLU A 91 -3.13 2.34 6.70
CA GLU A 91 -3.67 0.99 6.60
C GLU A 91 -3.25 0.15 7.82
N SER A 92 -4.20 -0.61 8.37
CA SER A 92 -3.90 -1.53 9.47
C SER A 92 -2.92 -2.61 9.02
N PRO A 93 -1.87 -2.91 9.82
CA PRO A 93 -1.00 -4.05 9.57
C PRO A 93 -1.66 -5.39 9.94
N LYS A 94 -2.77 -5.36 10.68
CA LYS A 94 -3.48 -6.57 11.11
C LYS A 94 -4.31 -7.14 9.96
N ASP A 95 -4.21 -8.46 9.75
CA ASP A 95 -4.94 -9.20 8.70
C ASP A 95 -4.75 -8.61 7.29
N ASN A 96 -3.56 -8.07 7.03
CA ASN A 96 -3.22 -7.35 5.82
C ASN A 96 -2.59 -8.28 4.75
N PRO A 97 -3.20 -8.44 3.57
CA PRO A 97 -2.71 -9.35 2.53
C PRO A 97 -1.55 -8.77 1.69
N TYR A 98 -1.11 -7.54 1.95
CA TYR A 98 -0.16 -6.80 1.11
C TYR A 98 1.28 -6.83 1.62
N ALA A 99 1.70 -7.94 2.23
CA ALA A 99 3.10 -8.17 2.54
C ALA A 99 3.94 -8.13 1.25
N ASN A 100 5.06 -7.41 1.28
CA ASN A 100 6.01 -7.44 0.17
C ASN A 100 6.66 -8.82 0.08
N LEU A 101 6.90 -9.29 -1.15
CA LEU A 101 7.35 -10.65 -1.42
C LEU A 101 8.68 -10.66 -2.17
N ILE A 102 9.46 -11.73 -1.98
CA ILE A 102 10.52 -12.10 -2.90
C ILE A 102 9.92 -12.93 -4.03
N ALA A 103 9.95 -12.38 -5.24
CA ALA A 103 9.44 -13.05 -6.43
C ALA A 103 10.60 -13.69 -7.21
N VAL A 104 10.44 -14.95 -7.58
CA VAL A 104 11.40 -15.70 -8.39
C VAL A 104 10.73 -16.28 -9.64
N LYS A 105 11.53 -16.61 -10.65
CA LYS A 105 11.04 -17.35 -11.83
C LYS A 105 10.50 -18.71 -11.40
N LYS A 106 9.49 -19.21 -12.11
CA LYS A 106 8.92 -20.55 -11.86
C LYS A 106 10.01 -21.61 -11.91
N GLY A 107 10.06 -22.47 -10.89
CA GLY A 107 11.07 -23.53 -10.75
C GLY A 107 12.24 -23.18 -9.84
N HIS A 108 12.42 -21.89 -9.47
CA HIS A 108 13.60 -21.42 -8.73
C HIS A 108 13.35 -21.16 -7.24
N LYS A 109 12.13 -21.41 -6.73
CA LYS A 109 11.80 -21.12 -5.32
C LYS A 109 12.63 -21.92 -4.32
N ASP A 110 13.14 -23.07 -4.75
CA ASP A 110 13.86 -24.01 -3.89
C ASP A 110 15.39 -23.96 -4.10
N ASP A 111 15.87 -23.06 -4.96
CA ASP A 111 17.29 -22.82 -5.20
C ASP A 111 17.99 -22.44 -3.89
N GLU A 112 19.19 -22.98 -3.66
CA GLU A 112 19.92 -22.78 -2.40
C GLU A 112 20.14 -21.28 -2.08
N ASN A 113 20.50 -20.49 -3.08
CA ASN A 113 20.70 -19.04 -2.92
C ASN A 113 19.40 -18.31 -2.53
N ILE A 114 18.24 -18.78 -2.98
CA ILE A 114 16.94 -18.18 -2.62
C ILE A 114 16.58 -18.54 -1.19
N LYS A 115 16.83 -19.78 -0.76
CA LYS A 115 16.63 -20.20 0.64
C LYS A 115 17.50 -19.39 1.60
N VAL A 116 18.80 -19.25 1.29
CA VAL A 116 19.72 -18.44 2.09
C VAL A 116 19.27 -16.98 2.14
N LEU A 117 18.83 -16.40 1.01
CA LEU A 117 18.29 -15.04 0.99
C LEU A 117 17.08 -14.90 1.92
N MET A 118 16.13 -15.84 1.88
CA MET A 118 14.95 -15.83 2.74
C MET A 118 15.33 -15.94 4.22
N GLU A 119 16.25 -16.84 4.57
CA GLU A 119 16.75 -17.00 5.94
C GLU A 119 17.37 -15.70 6.47
N VAL A 120 18.17 -15.01 5.66
CA VAL A 120 18.77 -13.72 6.04
C VAL A 120 17.71 -12.65 6.21
N LEU A 121 16.79 -12.49 5.24
CA LEU A 121 15.74 -11.46 5.28
C LEU A 121 14.73 -11.68 6.42
N GLN A 122 14.51 -12.93 6.83
CA GLN A 122 13.66 -13.29 7.96
C GLN A 122 14.43 -13.43 9.28
N SER A 123 15.75 -13.18 9.30
CA SER A 123 16.56 -13.26 10.51
C SER A 123 16.14 -12.22 11.56
N LYS A 124 16.39 -12.52 12.84
CA LYS A 124 16.12 -11.59 13.94
C LYS A 124 16.84 -10.25 13.74
N GLU A 125 18.07 -10.28 13.23
CA GLU A 125 18.86 -9.08 12.94
C GLU A 125 18.15 -8.16 11.94
N ILE A 126 17.68 -8.70 10.81
CA ILE A 126 16.97 -7.92 9.80
C ILE A 126 15.60 -7.45 10.31
N GLN A 127 14.88 -8.31 11.05
CA GLN A 127 13.61 -7.91 11.65
C GLN A 127 13.76 -6.74 12.63
N ASP A 128 14.80 -6.76 13.46
CA ASP A 128 15.05 -5.70 14.44
C ASP A 128 15.57 -4.44 13.74
N TYR A 129 16.44 -4.57 12.73
CA TYR A 129 16.84 -3.46 11.86
C TYR A 129 15.63 -2.76 11.21
N ILE A 130 14.67 -3.50 10.66
CA ILE A 130 13.46 -2.92 10.05
C ILE A 130 12.65 -2.11 11.06
N LYS A 131 12.45 -2.65 12.28
CA LYS A 131 11.68 -1.97 13.33
C LYS A 131 12.34 -0.65 13.73
N ASP A 132 13.66 -0.67 13.93
CA ASP A 132 14.43 0.48 14.40
C ASP A 132 14.57 1.54 13.30
N LYS A 133 14.90 1.11 12.07
CA LYS A 133 15.19 2.03 10.97
C LYS A 133 13.97 2.82 10.52
N TYR A 134 12.79 2.18 10.51
CA TYR A 134 11.59 2.73 9.90
C TYR A 134 10.53 3.19 10.90
N ASP A 135 10.79 3.17 12.21
CA ASP A 135 9.88 3.64 13.28
C ASP A 135 8.44 3.04 13.14
N GLY A 136 8.38 1.77 12.74
CA GLY A 136 7.13 1.05 12.51
C GLY A 136 6.37 1.41 11.22
N ALA A 137 6.90 2.29 10.36
CA ALA A 137 6.35 2.54 9.02
C ALA A 137 6.53 1.35 8.07
N VAL A 138 7.51 0.48 8.37
CA VAL A 138 7.71 -0.82 7.73
C VAL A 138 7.63 -1.88 8.83
N VAL A 139 6.83 -2.92 8.59
CA VAL A 139 6.63 -4.03 9.53
C VAL A 139 7.21 -5.31 8.93
N PRO A 140 8.07 -6.05 9.64
CA PRO A 140 8.56 -7.32 9.17
C PRO A 140 7.43 -8.31 8.86
N ALA A 141 7.46 -8.89 7.68
CA ALA A 141 6.54 -9.98 7.30
C ALA A 141 7.02 -11.31 7.89
N LYS A 142 6.08 -12.26 8.06
CA LYS A 142 6.37 -13.60 8.57
C LYS A 142 7.00 -14.49 7.51
#